data_AF-A0A8S9HST6-F1
#
_entry.id   AF-A0A8S9HST6-F1
#
_cell.length_a   1.000
_cell.length_b   1.000
_cell.length_c   1.000
_cell.angle_alpha   90.00
_cell.angle_beta   90.00
_cell.angle_gamma   90.00
#
_symmetry.space_group_name_H-M   'P 1'
#
loop_
_entity.id
_entity.type
_entity.pdbx_description
1 polymer ?
#
loop_
_entity_poly.entity_id
_entity_poly.type
_entity_poly.pdbx_seq_one_letter_code
_entity_poly.pdbx_strand_id
1 'polypeptide(L)'
;MSSESAVSCTRVFWDVVDFTFPKDLAPETIYNNMKSILEKMGFMGDLSIMAYVNLETFPDIPAYENAGFSIIPHQERHRFMLRDIAPSFH
;
A
#
# COMPACT_ATOMS: atom_id res chain seq x y z
N MET A 1 34.87 -3.33 5.05
CA MET A 1 33.82 -2.30 5.20
C MET A 1 32.62 -2.79 4.41
N SER A 2 31.66 -3.42 5.07
CA SER A 2 30.41 -3.83 4.41
C SER A 2 29.60 -2.57 4.17
N SER A 3 29.42 -2.20 2.91
CA SER A 3 28.48 -1.17 2.51
C SER A 3 27.09 -1.62 2.92
N GLU A 4 26.50 -0.94 3.89
CA GLU A 4 25.07 -1.04 4.20
C GLU A 4 24.34 -0.49 2.98
N SER A 5 23.97 -1.39 2.05
CA SER A 5 23.11 -1.04 0.93
C SER A 5 21.77 -0.60 1.52
N ALA A 6 21.44 0.68 1.41
CA ALA A 6 20.12 1.18 1.77
C ALA A 6 19.08 0.31 1.06
N VAL A 7 18.31 -0.44 1.84
CA VAL A 7 17.21 -1.26 1.29
C VAL A 7 16.20 -0.28 0.72
N SER A 8 16.08 -0.27 -0.60
CA SER A 8 15.07 0.51 -1.30
C SER A 8 13.69 -0.02 -0.90
N CYS A 9 12.83 0.86 -0.40
CA CYS A 9 11.47 0.50 0.01
C CYS A 9 10.48 1.37 -0.75
N THR A 10 9.63 0.73 -1.55
CA THR A 10 8.55 1.41 -2.26
C THR A 10 7.31 1.41 -1.40
N ARG A 11 6.72 2.60 -1.21
CA ARG A 11 5.47 2.78 -0.49
C ARG A 11 4.34 3.11 -1.45
N VAL A 12 3.28 2.31 -1.41
CA VAL A 12 2.05 2.50 -2.18
C VAL A 12 0.96 2.96 -1.24
N PHE A 13 0.34 4.08 -1.56
CA PHE A 13 -0.83 4.61 -0.87
C PHE A 13 -2.05 4.35 -1.76
N TRP A 14 -2.98 3.52 -1.28
CA TRP A 14 -4.10 3.05 -2.08
C TRP A 14 -5.42 3.48 -1.42
N ASP A 15 -6.15 4.42 -2.02
CA ASP A 15 -7.52 4.75 -1.62
C ASP A 15 -8.49 3.69 -2.17
N VAL A 16 -8.87 2.74 -1.32
CA VAL A 16 -9.72 1.60 -1.73
C VAL A 16 -11.18 2.01 -1.87
N VAL A 17 -11.59 3.15 -1.31
CA VAL A 17 -12.96 3.63 -1.42
C VAL A 17 -13.23 4.22 -2.80
N ASP A 18 -12.26 4.96 -3.38
CA ASP A 18 -12.35 5.43 -4.77
C ASP A 18 -11.79 4.42 -5.79
N PHE A 19 -10.74 3.68 -5.42
CA PHE A 19 -10.07 2.70 -6.28
C PHE A 19 -10.11 1.32 -5.64
N THR A 20 -11.28 0.67 -5.70
CA THR A 20 -11.49 -0.65 -5.10
C THR A 20 -10.50 -1.69 -5.63
N PHE A 21 -10.11 -2.64 -4.78
CA PHE A 21 -9.33 -3.80 -5.20
C PHE A 21 -10.01 -4.58 -6.32
N PRO A 22 -9.24 -5.25 -7.20
CA PRO A 22 -9.81 -6.14 -8.21
C PRO A 22 -10.69 -7.20 -7.55
N LYS A 23 -11.88 -7.39 -8.09
CA LYS A 23 -12.80 -8.44 -7.64
C LYS A 23 -12.24 -9.81 -7.99
N ASP A 24 -12.61 -10.82 -7.21
CA ASP A 24 -12.28 -12.23 -7.43
C ASP A 24 -10.79 -12.59 -7.40
N LEU A 25 -9.94 -11.68 -6.90
CA LEU A 25 -8.53 -11.97 -6.61
C LEU A 25 -8.31 -12.07 -5.11
N ALA A 26 -7.57 -13.11 -4.70
CA ALA A 26 -7.12 -13.24 -3.32
C ALA A 26 -6.15 -12.10 -2.96
N PRO A 27 -6.16 -11.59 -1.71
CA PRO A 27 -5.28 -10.51 -1.28
C PRO A 27 -3.80 -10.74 -1.59
N GLU A 28 -3.30 -11.98 -1.44
CA GLU A 28 -1.91 -12.34 -1.75
C GLU A 28 -1.60 -12.17 -3.25
N THR A 29 -2.58 -12.48 -4.11
CA THR A 29 -2.44 -12.30 -5.55
C THR A 29 -2.36 -10.83 -5.91
N ILE A 30 -3.17 -9.98 -5.26
CA ILE A 30 -3.13 -8.52 -5.46
C ILE A 30 -1.77 -7.96 -5.03
N TYR A 31 -1.28 -8.33 -3.85
CA TYR A 31 0.02 -7.89 -3.33
C TYR A 31 1.16 -8.30 -4.26
N ASN A 32 1.21 -9.57 -4.66
CA ASN A 32 2.27 -10.09 -5.54
C ASN A 32 2.22 -9.47 -6.94
N ASN A 33 1.02 -9.23 -7.48
CA ASN A 33 0.89 -8.54 -8.76
C ASN A 33 1.41 -7.09 -8.67
N MET A 34 1.07 -6.36 -7.61
CA MET A 34 1.57 -5.00 -7.40
C MET A 34 3.11 -5.00 -7.29
N LYS A 35 3.68 -5.93 -6.50
CA LYS A 35 5.13 -6.10 -6.40
C LYS A 35 5.78 -6.35 -7.76
N SER A 36 5.25 -7.29 -8.54
CA SER A 36 5.76 -7.61 -9.88
C SER A 36 5.69 -6.41 -10.83
N ILE A 37 4.63 -5.59 -10.76
CA ILE A 37 4.49 -4.38 -11.58
C ILE A 37 5.56 -3.36 -11.20
N LEU A 38 5.79 -3.11 -9.91
CA LEU A 38 6.79 -2.17 -9.41
C LEU A 38 8.21 -2.61 -9.79
N GLU A 39 8.53 -3.90 -9.63
CA GLU A 39 9.81 -4.46 -10.07
C GLU A 39 10.02 -4.29 -11.58
N LYS A 40 8.99 -4.54 -12.40
CA LYS A 40 9.05 -4.30 -13.86
C LYS A 40 9.24 -2.83 -14.22
N MET A 41 8.81 -1.91 -13.37
CA MET A 41 9.05 -0.47 -13.50
C MET A 41 10.43 -0.03 -12.99
N GLY A 42 11.23 -0.95 -12.46
CA GLY A 42 12.58 -0.69 -11.94
C GLY A 42 12.64 -0.38 -10.44
N PHE A 43 11.50 -0.41 -9.74
CA PHE A 43 11.46 -0.26 -8.28
C PHE A 43 11.76 -1.60 -7.62
N MET A 44 13.04 -1.81 -7.33
CA MET A 44 13.52 -3.01 -6.63
C MET A 44 13.52 -2.79 -5.12
N GLY A 45 13.23 -3.85 -4.36
CA GLY A 45 13.32 -3.88 -2.90
C GLY A 45 11.99 -4.16 -2.20
N ASP A 46 11.85 -3.67 -0.98
CA ASP A 46 10.69 -3.94 -0.12
C ASP A 46 9.46 -3.16 -0.58
N LEU A 47 8.28 -3.73 -0.35
CA LEU A 47 6.99 -3.13 -0.68
C LEU A 47 6.14 -2.95 0.57
N SER A 48 5.72 -1.72 0.81
CA SER A 48 4.74 -1.35 1.82
C SER A 48 3.49 -0.81 1.14
N ILE A 49 2.34 -1.49 1.31
CA ILE A 49 1.05 -1.02 0.79
C ILE A 49 0.18 -0.54 1.95
N MET A 50 -0.20 0.72 1.91
CA MET A 50 -1.11 1.38 2.85
C MET A 50 -2.47 1.51 2.17
N ALA A 51 -3.45 0.71 2.63
CA ALA A 51 -4.78 0.64 2.05
C ALA A 51 -5.77 1.44 2.91
N TYR A 52 -6.29 2.53 2.37
CA TYR A 52 -7.26 3.38 3.05
C TYR A 52 -8.67 2.87 2.72
N VAL A 53 -9.36 2.29 3.72
CA VAL A 53 -10.62 1.56 3.53
C VAL A 53 -11.74 2.13 4.40
N ASN A 54 -12.98 2.03 3.93
CA ASN A 54 -14.14 2.23 4.80
C ASN A 54 -14.37 0.94 5.63
N LEU A 55 -13.99 0.97 6.90
CA LEU A 55 -14.10 -0.18 7.82
C LEU A 55 -15.51 -0.75 7.94
N GLU A 56 -16.55 0.06 7.75
CA GLU A 56 -17.94 -0.41 7.86
C GLU A 56 -18.31 -1.36 6.71
N THR A 57 -17.62 -1.22 5.57
CA THR A 57 -17.94 -1.94 4.33
C THR A 57 -16.82 -2.86 3.85
N PHE A 58 -15.61 -2.71 4.40
CA PHE A 58 -14.44 -3.42 3.91
C PHE A 58 -14.43 -4.86 4.44
N PRO A 59 -14.40 -5.87 3.55
CA PRO A 59 -14.44 -7.26 3.97
C PRO A 59 -13.07 -7.74 4.44
N ASP A 60 -13.10 -8.68 5.39
CA ASP A 60 -11.99 -9.57 5.72
C ASP A 60 -10.63 -8.88 5.90
N ILE A 61 -10.58 -7.90 6.82
CA ILE A 61 -9.36 -7.20 7.24
C ILE A 61 -8.20 -8.18 7.53
N PRO A 62 -8.40 -9.29 8.28
CA PRO A 62 -7.32 -10.22 8.58
C PRO A 62 -6.67 -10.84 7.34
N ALA A 63 -7.45 -11.15 6.30
CA ALA A 63 -6.89 -11.71 5.06
C ALA A 63 -5.94 -10.71 4.37
N TYR A 64 -6.30 -9.43 4.33
CA TYR A 64 -5.43 -8.40 3.75
C TYR A 64 -4.20 -8.13 4.63
N GLU A 65 -4.33 -8.09 5.95
CA GLU A 65 -3.19 -7.93 6.85
C GLU A 65 -2.19 -9.10 6.71
N ASN A 66 -2.69 -10.34 6.67
CA ASN A 66 -1.87 -11.54 6.45
C ASN A 66 -1.16 -11.52 5.08
N ALA A 67 -1.77 -10.91 4.07
CA ALA A 67 -1.18 -10.74 2.76
C ALA A 67 -0.15 -9.58 2.69
N GLY A 68 0.03 -8.80 3.76
CA GLY A 68 1.04 -7.75 3.86
C GLY A 68 0.53 -6.32 3.65
N PHE A 69 -0.79 -6.10 3.67
CA PHE A 69 -1.38 -4.76 3.62
C PHE A 69 -1.45 -4.13 5.00
N SER A 70 -1.18 -2.84 5.09
CA SER A 70 -1.54 -2.03 6.26
C SER A 70 -2.91 -1.40 6.02
N ILE A 71 -3.92 -1.84 6.78
CA ILE A 71 -5.29 -1.34 6.65
C ILE A 71 -5.46 -0.07 7.49
N ILE A 72 -5.90 1.01 6.85
CA ILE A 72 -6.04 2.33 7.45
C ILE A 72 -7.49 2.80 7.31
N PRO A 73 -8.16 3.20 8.41
CA PRO A 73 -9.51 3.72 8.33
C PRO A 73 -9.57 5.00 7.50
N HIS A 74 -10.51 5.06 6.57
CA HIS A 74 -10.65 6.11 5.56
C HIS A 74 -11.14 7.48 6.08
N GLN A 75 -11.45 7.63 7.37
CA GLN A 75 -12.22 8.78 7.90
C GLN A 75 -11.60 10.18 7.73
N GLU A 76 -10.44 10.34 7.09
CA GLU A 76 -9.82 11.64 6.80
C GLU A 76 -9.18 11.71 5.40
N ARG A 77 -10.00 11.46 4.38
CA ARG A 77 -9.71 11.33 2.95
C ARG A 77 -8.75 12.34 2.32
N HIS A 78 -8.66 13.58 2.82
CA HIS A 78 -7.94 14.65 2.12
C HIS A 78 -6.77 15.26 2.91
N ARG A 79 -6.73 15.11 4.24
CA ARG A 79 -5.74 15.79 5.08
C ARG A 79 -4.47 14.96 5.30
N PHE A 80 -4.56 13.64 5.30
CA PHE A 80 -3.41 12.77 5.56
C PHE A 80 -2.69 12.30 4.31
N MET A 81 -3.41 11.93 3.23
CA MET A 81 -2.74 11.57 1.97
C MET A 81 -1.87 12.71 1.43
N LEU A 82 -2.34 13.96 1.52
CA LEU A 82 -1.52 15.13 1.15
C LEU A 82 -0.31 15.36 2.09
N ARG A 83 -0.40 14.97 3.37
CA ARG A 83 0.73 15.04 4.33
C ARG A 83 1.78 13.97 4.08
N ASP A 84 1.35 12.79 3.64
CA ASP A 84 2.25 11.66 3.39
C ASP A 84 2.95 11.78 2.02
N ILE A 85 2.32 12.46 1.04
CA ILE A 85 2.86 12.64 -0.31
C ILE A 85 3.70 13.92 -0.45
N ALA A 86 3.35 15.01 0.23
CA ALA A 86 4.14 16.23 0.22
C ALA A 86 4.96 16.32 1.53
N PRO A 87 6.28 16.10 1.51
CA PRO A 87 7.09 16.45 2.66
C PRO A 87 6.90 17.95 2.88
N SER A 88 6.39 18.31 4.05
CA SER A 88 6.23 19.69 4.47
C SER A 88 7.52 20.45 4.16
N PHE A 89 7.48 21.39 3.22
CA PHE A 89 8.57 22.34 3.05
C PHE A 89 8.67 23.13 4.37
N HIS A 90 9.72 22.88 5.13
CA HIS A 90 10.19 23.71 6.23
C HIS A 90 11.60 24.18 5.88
#